data_AF-A0A967JS22-F1
#
_entry.id   AF-A0A967JS22-F1
#
_cell.length_a   1.000
_cell.length_b   1.000
_cell.length_c   1.000
_cell.angle_alpha   90.00
_cell.angle_beta   90.00
_cell.angle_gamma   90.00
#
_symmetry.space_group_name_H-M   'P 1'
#
loop_
_entity.id
_entity.type
_entity.pdbx_description
1 polymer ?
#
loop_
_entity_poly.entity_id
_entity_poly.type
_entity_poly.pdbx_seq_one_letter_code
_entity_poly.pdbx_strand_id
1 'polypeptide(L)' 'QEAGYVNSPAYSHRMNKSLALVHVRPGLDQPGTQLTYKGGSGEMPVTVGRIPFHDPEKRRTHEVD' A
#
# COMPACT_ATOMS: atom_id res chain seq x y z
N GLN A 1 15.96 3.63 10.63
CA GLN A 1 16.61 4.13 9.39
C GLN A 1 15.52 4.44 8.38
N GLU A 2 15.76 5.36 7.45
CA GLU A 2 14.78 5.69 6.39
C GLU A 2 14.60 4.48 5.46
N ALA A 3 13.36 4.02 5.30
CA ALA A 3 13.04 2.84 4.50
C ALA A 3 12.76 3.17 3.02
N GLY A 4 12.45 4.44 2.71
CA GLY A 4 11.99 4.88 1.40
C GLY A 4 11.05 6.09 1.49
N TYR A 5 10.31 6.38 0.42
CA TYR A 5 9.40 7.52 0.36
C TYR A 5 8.04 7.17 -0.27
N VAL A 6 7.01 7.91 0.16
CA VAL A 6 5.66 7.82 -0.41
C VAL A 6 5.61 8.59 -1.73
N ASN A 7 5.09 7.95 -2.77
CA ASN A 7 4.84 8.58 -4.07
C ASN A 7 3.38 9.06 -4.17
N SER A 8 2.42 8.15 -3.93
CA SER A 8 0.99 8.42 -4.17
C SER A 8 0.12 7.83 -3.04
N PRO A 9 -0.31 8.65 -2.07
CA PRO A 9 -1.25 8.23 -1.02
C PRO A 9 -2.72 8.46 -1.43
N ALA A 10 -3.63 7.58 -1.02
CA ALA A 10 -5.07 7.76 -1.21
C ALA A 10 -5.90 6.96 -0.18
N TYR A 11 -7.12 7.40 0.08
CA TYR A 11 -8.12 6.56 0.75
C TYR A 11 -8.87 5.71 -0.28
N SER A 12 -8.87 4.39 -0.10
CA SER A 12 -9.65 3.48 -0.94
C SER A 12 -11.00 3.21 -0.31
N HIS A 13 -12.06 3.78 -0.90
CA HIS A 13 -13.44 3.49 -0.49
C HIS A 13 -13.81 2.02 -0.73
N ARG A 14 -13.34 1.41 -1.83
CA ARG A 14 -13.61 0.00 -2.16
C ARG A 14 -13.04 -0.97 -1.12
N MET A 15 -11.94 -0.59 -0.47
CA MET A 15 -11.26 -1.43 0.52
C MET A 15 -11.42 -0.91 1.96
N ASN A 16 -12.11 0.21 2.13
CA ASN A 16 -12.30 0.93 3.39
C ASN A 16 -11.00 1.15 4.20
N LYS A 17 -9.92 1.58 3.52
CA LYS A 17 -8.61 1.85 4.15
C LYS A 17 -7.74 2.79 3.34
N SER A 18 -6.79 3.43 4.02
CA SER A 18 -5.71 4.20 3.40
C SER A 18 -4.72 3.27 2.70
N LEU A 19 -4.30 3.64 1.51
CA LEU A 19 -3.29 2.96 0.69
C LEU A 19 -2.25 3.97 0.21
N ALA A 20 -1.04 3.50 -0.08
CA ALA A 20 -0.02 4.32 -0.70
C ALA A 20 0.87 3.49 -1.63
N LEU A 21 1.25 4.07 -2.76
CA LEU A 21 2.36 3.59 -3.56
C LEU A 21 3.65 4.22 -3.04
N VAL A 22 4.68 3.40 -2.87
CA VAL A 22 5.93 3.77 -2.21
C VAL A 22 7.12 3.25 -3.00
N HIS A 23 8.25 3.95 -2.92
CA HIS A 23 9.55 3.39 -3.23
C HIS A 23 10.22 2.98 -1.93
N VAL A 24 10.68 1.74 -1.84
CA VAL A 24 11.38 1.21 -0.66
C VAL A 24 12.76 0.70 -1.05
N ARG A 25 13.66 0.62 -0.07
CA ARG A 25 14.97 -0.01 -0.25
C ARG A 25 14.81 -1.49 -0.64
N PRO A 26 15.72 -2.05 -1.46
CA PRO A 26 15.72 -3.47 -1.79
C PRO A 26 15.69 -4.36 -0.53
N GLY A 27 14.87 -5.42 -0.56
CA GLY A 27 14.69 -6.33 0.57
C GLY A 27 13.59 -5.92 1.56
N LEU A 28 13.01 -4.73 1.42
CA LEU A 28 11.82 -4.28 2.17
C LEU A 28 10.52 -4.39 1.36
N ASP A 29 10.58 -4.91 0.14
CA ASP A 29 9.46 -5.01 -0.81
C ASP A 29 8.62 -6.28 -0.64
N GLN A 30 9.00 -7.17 0.27
CA GLN A 30 8.26 -8.41 0.51
C GLN A 30 6.88 -8.13 1.14
N PRO A 31 5.79 -8.68 0.58
CA PRO A 31 4.46 -8.57 1.20
C PRO A 31 4.44 -9.10 2.63
N GLY A 32 3.79 -8.36 3.53
CA GLY A 32 3.77 -8.65 4.97
C GLY A 32 4.88 -7.95 5.76
N THR A 33 5.87 -7.35 5.09
CA THR A 33 6.87 -6.51 5.76
C THR A 33 6.19 -5.36 6.49
N GLN A 34 6.46 -5.21 7.79
CA GLN A 34 5.96 -4.11 8.60
C GLN A 34 6.95 -2.94 8.57
N LEU A 35 6.43 -1.74 8.28
CA LEU A 35 7.18 -0.49 8.31
C LEU A 35 6.42 0.54 9.14
N THR A 36 7.09 1.62 9.51
CA THR A 36 6.46 2.77 10.17
C THR A 36 6.43 3.93 9.19
N TYR A 37 5.24 4.41 8.84
CA TYR A 37 5.09 5.68 8.14
C TYR A 37 5.28 6.83 9.14
N LYS A 38 6.09 7.81 8.76
CA LYS A 38 6.29 9.05 9.51
C LYS A 38 5.86 10.22 8.64
N GLY A 39 4.85 10.97 9.06
CA GLY A 39 4.35 12.13 8.34
C GLY A 39 3.84 13.22 9.29
N GLY A 40 3.30 14.31 8.73
CA GLY A 40 2.82 15.46 9.52
C GLY A 40 1.71 15.12 10.53
N SER A 41 0.99 14.02 10.31
CA SER A 41 -0.05 13.50 11.21
C SER A 41 0.47 12.53 12.29
N GLY A 42 1.79 12.32 12.38
CA GLY A 42 2.43 11.43 13.34
C GLY A 42 2.96 10.14 12.71
N GLU A 43 3.17 9.15 13.57
CA GLU A 43 3.68 7.83 13.18
C GLU A 43 2.55 6.81 13.15
N MET A 44 2.51 5.97 12.11
CA MET A 44 1.54 4.88 12.00
C MET A 44 2.18 3.62 11.41
N PRO A 45 1.83 2.43 11.90
CA PRO A 45 2.28 1.17 11.30
C PRO A 45 1.64 1.00 9.92
N VAL A 46 2.44 0.50 8.97
CA VAL A 46 1.98 0.14 7.62
C VAL A 46 2.53 -1.23 7.25
N THR A 47 1.83 -1.92 6.35
CA THR A 47 2.23 -3.24 5.88
C THR A 47 2.37 -3.21 4.37
N VAL A 48 3.50 -3.74 3.88
CA VAL A 48 3.74 -3.89 2.45
C VAL A 48 2.75 -4.90 1.89
N GLY A 49 1.97 -4.49 0.88
CA GLY A 49 0.95 -5.31 0.23
C GLY A 49 1.34 -5.65 -1.21
N ARG A 50 0.77 -6.75 -1.74
CA ARG A 50 0.87 -7.07 -3.17
C ARG A 50 0.02 -6.09 -3.97
N ILE A 51 0.52 -5.72 -5.16
CA ILE A 51 -0.24 -4.96 -6.16
C ILE A 51 -0.74 -5.89 -7.28
N PRO A 52 -1.93 -5.62 -7.86
CA PRO A 52 -2.84 -4.56 -7.46
C PRO A 52 -3.51 -4.85 -6.10
N PHE A 53 -3.75 -3.81 -5.30
CA PHE A 53 -4.31 -3.97 -3.94
C PHE A 53 -5.75 -4.50 -3.96
N HIS A 54 -6.51 -4.16 -5.00
CA HIS A 54 -7.89 -4.58 -5.21
C HIS A 54 -7.96 -5.49 -6.44
N ASP A 55 -8.75 -6.56 -6.33
CA ASP A 55 -8.94 -7.58 -7.36
C ASP A 55 -7.61 -8.08 -7.99
N PRO A 56 -6.69 -8.64 -7.17
CA PRO A 56 -5.38 -9.12 -7.66
C PRO A 56 -5.49 -10.19 -8.74
N GLU A 57 -6.58 -10.95 -8.73
CA GLU A 57 -6.84 -12.01 -9.70
C GLU A 57 -7.67 -11.52 -10.91
N LYS A 58 -7.98 -10.21 -10.97
CA LYS A 58 -8.72 -9.59 -12.07
C LYS A 58 -10.10 -10.21 -12.32
N ARG A 59 -10.71 -10.84 -11.31
CA ARG A 59 -11.99 -11.55 -11.43
C ARG A 59 -13.15 -10.61 -11.81
N ARG A 60 -13.01 -9.31 -11.56
CA ARG A 60 -14.04 -8.28 -11.82
C ARG A 60 -13.78 -7.47 -13.08
N THR A 61 -12.81 -7.85 -13.91
CA THR A 61 -12.45 -7.08 -15.12
C THR A 61 -13.56 -7.13 -16.19
N HIS A 62 -14.35 -8.19 -16.21
CA HIS A 62 -15.45 -8.42 -17.16
C HIS A 62 -16.78 -8.74 -16.46
N GLU A 63 -16.90 -8.37 -15.19
CA GLU A 63 -18.16 -8.50 -14.47
C GLU A 63 -19.18 -7.57 -15.15
N VAL A 64 -20.30 -8.15 -15.56
CA VAL A 64 -21.46 -7.39 -16.04
C VAL A 64 -22.28 -7.06 -14.80
N ASP A 65 -22.53 -5.78 -14.58
CA ASP A 65 -23.32 -5.25 -13.46
C ASP A 65 -24.70 -5.93 -13.32
#